data_AF-A0AAW1QTX6-F1
#
_entry.id   AF-A0AAW1QTX6-F1
#
_cell.length_a   1.000
_cell.length_b   1.000
_cell.length_c   1.000
_cell.angle_alpha   90.00
_cell.angle_beta   90.00
_cell.angle_gamma   90.00
#
_symmetry.space_group_name_H-M   'P 1'
#
loop_
_entity.id
_entity.type
_entity.pdbx_description
1 polymer ?
#
loop_
_entity_poly.entity_id
_entity_poly.type
_entity_poly.pdbx_seq_one_letter_code
_entity_poly.pdbx_strand_id
1 'polypeptide(L)'
;MHDCVSYSKGSSDTTITALASPIDGSGSFAFLAARPFSTSRPAANPSPASASKQSNASSSDHELNSQSGSGQGTGNNGGGSSGTRMTAASGPDPSANRSWARIVTMALKAVAGLAVVFIILAVAGPSIISTGPGLAVILAFVNLFFHGSVHVDKVCLSWTKPLDISGLELRAPRALGESPVGRCEGIRSQASLWDMLMAAWGRQESFSLGFQKPSLDLAPDAAGQPRISHFVQAGSTGRAQLAAVDAAKPDVKDVGRGAEPLTDMAFSAEAHLPFCEIWLADGSASVSEDIQQLIGKDLHITAVLGRKQLEEKADDLGLDTQWLTDASAPSTGLPLPGLGGKAEPAAVQVNSQRIQASGNGWWDGSRLHLHEPLEATLDYTPAVTKFFLARASPLLADIVKVGEGGQVHATVSPEEMRLPSAAYTIRVDPLRLTLGRGILLDRLVNILQAGQAKGVGDRRELKAWTSHFESEFGAAGRVTTKRLDLLLGPNASKGLHVAMWGWNDVANSQMNMTLGVPASGLAWAGIQGLPEGTMLPINVGGSSANPRVDWAGASRQIGSWALQSQARPDEPGQQRSIGSRLMRRGLSVMGKAMSQGGRSDSSELEGATDAPAPLRPLPWDD
;
A
#
# COMPACT_ATOMS: atom_id res chain seq x y z
N MET A 1 17.65 2.48 47.99
CA MET A 1 17.75 3.57 47.00
C MET A 1 18.87 3.18 46.05
N HIS A 2 18.53 2.73 44.84
CA HIS A 2 19.53 2.54 43.78
C HIS A 2 19.26 3.63 42.76
N ASP A 3 20.20 4.56 42.66
CA ASP A 3 20.10 5.74 41.82
C ASP A 3 20.26 5.37 40.35
N CYS A 4 19.35 5.89 39.52
CA CYS A 4 19.38 5.69 38.09
C CYS A 4 20.59 6.46 37.50
N VAL A 5 21.67 5.76 37.16
CA VAL A 5 22.88 6.35 36.58
C VAL A 5 22.54 7.10 35.29
N SER A 6 22.67 8.42 35.29
CA SER A 6 22.59 9.26 34.09
C SER A 6 23.99 9.37 33.46
N TYR A 7 24.13 9.00 32.19
CA TYR A 7 25.38 9.12 31.46
C TYR A 7 25.30 10.32 30.51
N SER A 8 25.86 11.47 30.90
CA SER A 8 26.04 12.58 29.95
C SER A 8 27.39 12.39 29.23
N LYS A 9 27.36 12.17 27.93
CA LYS A 9 28.58 12.07 27.13
C LYS A 9 29.14 13.48 26.92
N GLY A 10 30.17 13.84 27.69
CA GLY A 10 31.04 14.95 27.35
C GLY A 10 31.73 14.66 26.01
N SER A 11 31.65 15.60 25.08
CA SER A 11 32.42 15.59 23.84
C SER A 11 33.91 15.56 24.18
N SER A 12 34.53 14.42 23.98
CA SER A 12 35.99 14.29 23.90
C SER A 12 36.28 13.30 22.78
N ASP A 13 36.61 13.83 21.61
CA ASP A 13 37.28 13.11 20.54
C ASP A 13 38.52 12.44 21.10
N THR A 14 38.46 11.12 21.26
CA THR A 14 39.64 10.29 21.47
C THR A 14 39.84 9.47 20.21
N THR A 15 40.54 10.07 19.26
CA THR A 15 41.08 9.38 18.09
C THR A 15 42.14 8.41 18.56
N ILE A 16 41.84 7.11 18.57
CA ILE A 16 42.86 6.07 18.66
C ILE A 16 43.48 5.97 17.28
N THR A 17 44.60 6.67 17.09
CA THR A 17 45.46 6.55 15.91
C THR A 17 46.21 5.22 15.98
N ALA A 18 45.69 4.19 15.31
CA ALA A 18 46.47 3.00 14.98
C ALA A 18 47.17 3.22 13.64
N LEU A 19 48.49 3.41 13.70
CA LEU A 19 49.41 3.37 12.57
C LEU A 19 49.39 1.97 11.92
N ALA A 20 49.00 1.89 10.66
CA ALA A 20 49.39 0.80 9.76
C ALA A 20 49.46 1.31 8.31
N SER A 21 50.68 1.34 7.78
CA SER A 21 51.03 1.65 6.39
C SER A 21 50.46 0.63 5.39
N PRO A 22 50.36 0.98 4.08
CA PRO A 22 49.76 0.12 3.08
C PRO A 22 50.76 -0.94 2.60
N ILE A 23 50.30 -2.18 2.46
CA ILE A 23 51.00 -3.23 1.71
C ILE A 23 50.05 -3.70 0.61
N ASP A 24 50.46 -3.46 -0.63
CA ASP A 24 49.98 -4.10 -1.85
C ASP A 24 50.11 -5.63 -1.72
N GLY A 25 49.09 -6.36 -2.16
CA GLY A 25 49.20 -7.81 -2.22
C GLY A 25 47.92 -8.51 -2.62
N SER A 26 47.84 -8.87 -3.90
CA SER A 26 46.93 -9.85 -4.48
C SER A 26 46.80 -11.11 -3.60
N GLY A 27 45.58 -11.47 -3.23
CA GLY A 27 45.28 -12.66 -2.45
C GLY A 27 43.83 -13.08 -2.63
N SER A 28 43.56 -13.76 -3.74
CA SER A 28 42.31 -14.47 -3.99
C SER A 28 41.98 -15.44 -2.86
N PHE A 29 40.83 -15.26 -2.21
CA PHE A 29 40.17 -16.33 -1.45
C PHE A 29 38.76 -16.54 -2.00
N ALA A 30 38.65 -17.61 -2.79
CA ALA A 30 37.40 -18.17 -3.26
C ALA A 30 36.72 -18.90 -2.11
N PHE A 31 35.46 -18.55 -1.81
CA PHE A 31 34.55 -19.43 -1.09
C PHE A 31 33.50 -19.95 -2.07
N LEU A 32 33.60 -21.27 -2.30
CA LEU A 32 32.66 -22.09 -3.04
C LEU A 32 31.31 -22.14 -2.31
N ALA A 33 30.27 -21.57 -2.92
CA ALA A 33 28.88 -21.94 -2.63
C ALA A 33 28.28 -22.53 -3.91
N ALA A 34 27.92 -23.81 -3.81
CA ALA A 34 27.40 -24.62 -4.89
C ALA A 34 26.06 -24.08 -5.41
N ARG A 35 25.97 -23.93 -6.73
CA ARG A 35 24.72 -23.72 -7.47
C ARG A 35 24.00 -25.06 -7.65
N PRO A 36 22.67 -25.07 -7.64
CA PRO A 36 21.93 -25.92 -8.55
C PRO A 36 21.36 -25.07 -9.69
N PHE A 37 21.88 -25.31 -10.89
CA PHE A 37 21.23 -24.94 -12.15
C PHE A 37 20.03 -25.88 -12.36
N SER A 38 18.83 -25.33 -12.52
CA SER A 38 17.77 -25.99 -13.27
C SER A 38 17.14 -24.97 -14.21
N THR A 39 17.45 -25.14 -15.49
CA THR A 39 16.87 -24.44 -16.62
C THR A 39 15.59 -25.14 -17.05
N SER A 40 14.45 -24.45 -17.02
CA SER A 40 13.37 -24.76 -17.96
C SER A 40 12.72 -23.47 -18.48
N ARG A 41 12.66 -23.41 -19.81
CA ARG A 41 12.12 -22.34 -20.66
C ARG A 41 10.58 -22.45 -20.68
N PRO A 42 9.84 -21.35 -20.94
CA PRO A 42 8.39 -21.34 -20.84
C PRO A 42 7.75 -21.94 -22.10
N ALA A 43 6.74 -22.79 -21.88
CA ALA A 43 5.86 -23.26 -22.94
C ALA A 43 4.66 -22.31 -23.08
N ALA A 44 4.20 -22.18 -24.31
CA ALA A 44 3.25 -21.21 -24.82
C ALA A 44 1.82 -21.35 -24.29
N ASN A 45 1.10 -20.22 -24.34
CA ASN A 45 -0.36 -20.12 -24.35
C ASN A 45 -1.02 -21.18 -25.23
N PRO A 46 -2.21 -21.64 -24.81
CA PRO A 46 -3.31 -21.74 -25.76
C PRO A 46 -4.53 -20.94 -25.30
N SER A 47 -5.04 -20.13 -26.24
CA SER A 47 -6.33 -19.45 -26.20
C SER A 47 -7.50 -20.41 -25.91
N PRO A 48 -8.60 -19.93 -25.30
CA PRO A 48 -9.82 -20.70 -25.20
C PRO A 48 -10.62 -20.60 -26.50
N ALA A 49 -10.89 -21.76 -27.11
CA ALA A 49 -11.90 -21.91 -28.13
C ALA A 49 -13.28 -22.13 -27.48
N SER A 50 -14.26 -21.50 -28.11
CA SER A 50 -15.69 -21.59 -27.91
C SER A 50 -16.23 -23.03 -27.98
N ALA A 51 -17.33 -23.27 -27.24
CA ALA A 51 -18.64 -23.67 -27.78
C ALA A 51 -19.38 -24.70 -26.91
N SER A 52 -20.51 -24.22 -26.38
CA SER A 52 -21.84 -24.82 -26.56
C SER A 52 -22.26 -26.07 -25.77
N LYS A 53 -23.48 -25.91 -25.25
CA LYS A 53 -24.62 -26.84 -25.30
C LYS A 53 -24.79 -27.89 -24.20
N GLN A 54 -25.87 -27.64 -23.46
CA GLN A 54 -27.02 -28.52 -23.28
C GLN A 54 -26.89 -29.73 -22.34
N SER A 55 -27.72 -29.65 -21.30
CA SER A 55 -28.88 -30.52 -21.05
C SER A 55 -28.87 -31.31 -19.74
N ASN A 56 -30.00 -31.16 -19.05
CA ASN A 56 -30.82 -32.20 -18.40
C ASN A 56 -30.16 -33.02 -17.30
N ALA A 57 -30.56 -32.84 -16.05
CA ALA A 57 -31.82 -33.31 -15.43
C ALA A 57 -31.68 -34.70 -14.79
N SER A 58 -32.23 -34.75 -13.57
CA SER A 58 -32.91 -35.86 -12.91
C SER A 58 -32.14 -37.11 -12.47
N SER A 59 -32.40 -37.44 -11.20
CA SER A 59 -32.54 -38.78 -10.60
C SER A 59 -31.25 -39.62 -10.52
N SER A 60 -31.01 -40.41 -9.48
CA SER A 60 -31.93 -41.11 -8.58
C SER A 60 -31.13 -41.68 -7.41
N ASP A 61 -31.86 -41.96 -6.33
CA ASP A 61 -31.49 -42.83 -5.23
C ASP A 61 -30.83 -44.14 -5.67
N HIS A 62 -29.88 -44.62 -4.85
CA HIS A 62 -29.74 -46.04 -4.58
C HIS A 62 -29.06 -46.28 -3.23
N GLU A 63 -29.84 -46.81 -2.29
CA GLU A 63 -29.36 -47.66 -1.19
C GLU A 63 -28.58 -48.86 -1.74
N LEU A 64 -27.56 -49.28 -0.97
CA LEU A 64 -27.26 -50.65 -0.50
C LEU A 64 -25.78 -50.68 -0.06
N ASN A 65 -25.51 -50.81 1.25
CA ASN A 65 -25.22 -52.08 1.90
C ASN A 65 -23.87 -52.70 1.47
N SER A 66 -22.89 -52.74 2.38
CA SER A 66 -22.29 -53.99 2.88
C SER A 66 -20.88 -53.80 3.48
N GLN A 67 -20.68 -54.55 4.57
CA GLN A 67 -19.45 -55.28 4.94
C GLN A 67 -18.29 -54.56 5.64
N SER A 68 -18.30 -54.72 6.97
CA SER A 68 -17.30 -55.47 7.76
C SER A 68 -15.89 -55.65 7.20
N GLY A 69 -14.89 -55.17 7.95
CA GLY A 69 -13.48 -55.50 7.72
C GLY A 69 -12.62 -55.25 8.96
N SER A 70 -12.74 -56.10 9.97
CA SER A 70 -11.76 -56.25 11.06
C SER A 70 -10.50 -56.95 10.54
N GLY A 71 -9.35 -56.30 10.64
CA GLY A 71 -8.05 -56.87 10.25
C GLY A 71 -7.08 -56.97 11.42
N GLN A 72 -7.18 -58.05 12.20
CA GLN A 72 -6.08 -58.59 12.99
C GLN A 72 -5.11 -59.32 12.06
N GLY A 73 -3.82 -59.01 12.14
CA GLY A 73 -2.76 -59.69 11.40
C GLY A 73 -1.63 -60.12 12.32
N THR A 74 -1.72 -61.36 12.81
CA THR A 74 -0.64 -62.16 13.41
C THR A 74 0.09 -62.96 12.33
N GLY A 75 1.41 -63.11 12.46
CA GLY A 75 2.25 -64.05 11.67
C GLY A 75 3.66 -63.49 11.55
N ASN A 76 4.66 -63.86 12.35
CA ASN A 76 5.26 -65.16 12.67
C ASN A 76 6.13 -65.77 11.55
N ASN A 77 7.41 -65.93 11.89
CA ASN A 77 8.41 -66.93 11.48
C ASN A 77 9.22 -66.87 10.16
N GLY A 78 10.52 -67.14 10.37
CA GLY A 78 11.54 -67.57 9.40
C GLY A 78 12.71 -66.58 9.35
N GLY A 79 13.92 -66.83 9.84
CA GLY A 79 14.68 -68.08 9.99
C GLY A 79 16.00 -67.90 9.22
N GLY A 80 17.14 -67.87 9.91
CA GLY A 80 18.43 -67.59 9.29
C GLY A 80 19.60 -67.66 10.27
N SER A 81 20.03 -68.89 10.57
CA SER A 81 21.12 -69.23 11.48
C SER A 81 22.50 -68.94 10.88
N SER A 82 23.47 -68.51 11.71
CA SER A 82 24.83 -69.07 11.71
C SER A 82 25.68 -68.43 12.82
N GLY A 83 26.49 -69.26 13.48
CA GLY A 83 27.80 -68.83 13.98
C GLY A 83 27.95 -68.57 15.48
N THR A 84 27.78 -69.62 16.28
CA THR A 84 28.30 -69.75 17.64
C THR A 84 29.81 -69.43 17.70
N ARG A 85 30.21 -68.48 18.55
CA ARG A 85 31.51 -68.51 19.23
C ARG A 85 31.31 -68.13 20.69
N MET A 86 31.36 -69.14 21.55
CA MET A 86 31.34 -69.00 23.00
C MET A 86 32.57 -68.21 23.44
N THR A 87 32.35 -67.02 23.99
CA THR A 87 33.31 -66.35 24.88
C THR A 87 32.69 -66.32 26.27
N ALA A 88 33.48 -66.79 27.23
CA ALA A 88 33.07 -67.03 28.60
C ALA A 88 32.51 -65.77 29.28
N ALA A 89 31.42 -65.96 30.02
CA ALA A 89 30.81 -64.96 30.87
C ALA A 89 31.77 -64.53 31.99
N SER A 90 32.40 -63.38 31.82
CA SER A 90 32.94 -62.59 32.93
C SER A 90 31.77 -61.94 33.66
N GLY A 91 31.64 -62.23 34.96
CA GLY A 91 30.63 -61.59 35.81
C GLY A 91 30.77 -60.06 35.80
N PRO A 92 29.67 -59.31 35.98
CA PRO A 92 29.69 -57.86 35.97
C PRO A 92 30.61 -57.37 37.09
N ASP A 93 31.74 -56.80 36.69
CA ASP A 93 32.75 -56.24 37.55
C ASP A 93 32.13 -55.07 38.34
N PRO A 94 31.93 -55.18 39.68
CA PRO A 94 31.25 -54.15 40.48
C PRO A 94 32.03 -52.84 40.59
N SER A 95 33.22 -52.77 39.98
CA SER A 95 34.06 -51.57 39.89
C SER A 95 33.59 -50.57 38.82
N ALA A 96 32.84 -51.00 37.79
CA ALA A 96 32.34 -50.13 36.71
C ALA A 96 31.16 -49.22 37.14
N ASN A 97 30.49 -49.54 38.25
CA ASN A 97 29.34 -48.76 38.74
C ASN A 97 29.78 -47.49 39.52
N ARG A 98 31.03 -47.44 40.01
CA ARG A 98 31.55 -46.26 40.73
C ARG A 98 31.98 -45.11 39.81
N SER A 99 32.34 -45.39 38.55
CA SER A 99 32.70 -44.35 37.58
C SER A 99 31.48 -43.65 36.99
N TRP A 100 30.40 -44.40 36.69
CA TRP A 100 29.14 -43.84 36.20
C TRP A 100 28.46 -42.93 37.23
N ALA A 101 28.44 -43.33 38.51
CA ALA A 101 27.93 -42.48 39.59
C ALA A 101 28.70 -41.15 39.71
N ARG A 102 30.02 -41.14 39.43
CA ARG A 102 30.83 -39.90 39.42
C ARG A 102 30.53 -39.03 38.21
N ILE A 103 30.31 -39.61 37.03
CA ILE A 103 29.95 -38.86 35.82
C ILE A 103 28.55 -38.24 35.97
N VAL A 104 27.57 -38.99 36.47
CA VAL A 104 26.21 -38.49 36.71
C VAL A 104 26.20 -37.39 37.78
N THR A 105 26.96 -37.55 38.86
CA THR A 105 27.04 -36.50 39.90
C THR A 105 27.78 -35.25 39.42
N MET A 106 28.78 -35.37 38.54
CA MET A 106 29.41 -34.21 37.90
C MET A 106 28.48 -33.50 36.92
N ALA A 107 27.72 -34.25 36.10
CA ALA A 107 26.72 -33.68 35.20
C ALA A 107 25.60 -32.96 35.98
N LEU A 108 25.11 -33.56 37.07
CA LEU A 108 24.08 -32.96 37.92
C LEU A 108 24.58 -31.66 38.58
N LYS A 109 25.84 -31.63 39.04
CA LYS A 109 26.48 -30.41 39.58
C LYS A 109 26.67 -29.33 38.53
N ALA A 110 27.03 -29.70 37.29
CA ALA A 110 27.16 -28.75 36.19
C ALA A 110 25.79 -28.16 35.81
N VAL A 111 24.74 -28.98 35.74
CA VAL A 111 23.37 -28.53 35.47
C VAL A 111 22.86 -27.64 36.61
N ALA A 112 23.09 -28.02 37.88
CA ALA A 112 22.72 -27.20 39.02
C ALA A 112 23.49 -25.85 39.04
N GLY A 113 24.79 -25.87 38.71
CA GLY A 113 25.60 -24.66 38.57
C GLY A 113 25.08 -23.73 37.47
N LEU A 114 24.77 -24.28 36.29
CA LEU A 114 24.16 -23.53 35.19
C LEU A 114 22.78 -22.98 35.56
N ALA A 115 21.95 -23.75 36.26
CA ALA A 115 20.65 -23.29 36.74
C ALA A 115 20.80 -22.13 37.72
N VAL A 116 21.75 -22.18 38.66
CA VAL A 116 22.04 -21.08 39.59
C VAL A 116 22.53 -19.83 38.83
N VAL A 117 23.42 -19.98 37.85
CA VAL A 117 23.87 -18.86 37.01
C VAL A 117 22.70 -18.27 36.24
N PHE A 118 21.81 -19.10 35.69
CA PHE A 118 20.62 -18.65 34.96
C PHE A 118 19.62 -17.94 35.88
N ILE A 119 19.44 -18.41 37.12
CA ILE A 119 18.61 -17.74 38.13
C ILE A 119 19.22 -16.40 38.51
N ILE A 120 20.53 -16.33 38.76
CA ILE A 120 21.22 -15.06 39.06
C ILE A 120 21.10 -14.10 37.88
N LEU A 121 21.27 -14.58 36.64
CA LEU A 121 21.12 -13.78 35.43
C LEU A 121 19.66 -13.33 35.23
N ALA A 122 18.68 -14.16 35.55
CA ALA A 122 17.27 -13.78 35.50
C ALA A 122 16.95 -12.72 36.55
N VAL A 123 17.39 -12.89 37.79
CA VAL A 123 17.15 -11.93 38.89
C VAL A 123 17.90 -10.61 38.67
N ALA A 124 19.18 -10.66 38.31
CA ALA A 124 20.02 -9.48 38.11
C ALA A 124 19.91 -8.87 36.70
N GLY A 125 19.27 -9.58 35.78
CA GLY A 125 19.17 -9.23 34.35
C GLY A 125 18.77 -7.77 34.13
N PRO A 126 17.60 -7.31 34.63
CA PRO A 126 17.16 -5.93 34.44
C PRO A 126 18.17 -4.88 34.91
N SER A 127 18.87 -5.15 36.02
CA SER A 127 19.90 -4.26 36.55
C SER A 127 21.14 -4.23 35.67
N ILE A 128 21.57 -5.37 35.12
CA ILE A 128 22.70 -5.45 34.18
C ILE A 128 22.36 -4.71 32.89
N ILE A 129 21.15 -4.88 32.36
CA ILE A 129 20.69 -4.19 31.15
C ILE A 129 20.67 -2.67 31.33
N SER A 130 20.31 -2.20 32.53
CA SER A 130 20.26 -0.76 32.84
C SER A 130 21.67 -0.13 32.96
N THR A 131 22.75 -0.90 32.88
CA THR A 131 24.13 -0.37 32.82
C THR A 131 24.50 0.02 31.38
N GLY A 132 25.35 1.03 31.21
CA GLY A 132 25.79 1.49 29.88
C GLY A 132 26.30 0.38 28.95
N PRO A 133 27.20 -0.53 29.40
CA PRO A 133 27.64 -1.66 28.60
C PRO A 133 26.53 -2.68 28.30
N GLY A 134 25.65 -2.97 29.27
CA GLY A 134 24.52 -3.87 29.08
C GLY A 134 23.53 -3.34 28.05
N LEU A 135 23.21 -2.05 28.12
CA LEU A 135 22.38 -1.35 27.15
C LEU A 135 23.01 -1.38 25.76
N ALA A 136 24.32 -1.14 25.64
CA ALA A 136 25.02 -1.19 24.36
C ALA A 136 24.95 -2.58 23.71
N VAL A 137 25.09 -3.67 24.48
CA VAL A 137 24.94 -5.04 23.97
C VAL A 137 23.52 -5.32 23.50
N ILE A 138 22.51 -4.86 24.25
CA ILE A 138 21.11 -5.03 23.85
C ILE A 138 20.75 -4.19 22.64
N LEU A 139 21.19 -2.94 22.56
CA LEU A 139 20.99 -2.12 21.37
C LEU A 139 21.71 -2.71 20.16
N ALA A 140 22.91 -3.27 20.33
CA ALA A 140 23.59 -4.00 19.26
C ALA A 140 22.76 -5.20 18.79
N PHE A 141 22.17 -5.97 19.71
CA PHE A 141 21.29 -7.09 19.38
C PHE A 141 20.00 -6.63 18.70
N VAL A 142 19.32 -5.61 19.23
CA VAL A 142 18.12 -5.01 18.64
C VAL A 142 18.41 -4.54 17.21
N ASN A 143 19.51 -3.83 17.01
CA ASN A 143 19.92 -3.35 15.69
C ASN A 143 20.29 -4.47 14.69
N LEU A 144 20.40 -5.74 15.12
CA LEU A 144 20.48 -6.87 14.18
C LEU A 144 19.12 -7.22 13.55
N PHE A 145 18.02 -6.89 14.22
CA PHE A 145 16.64 -7.16 13.75
C PHE A 145 15.98 -5.93 13.12
N PHE A 146 16.44 -4.72 13.44
CA PHE A 146 15.92 -3.48 12.89
C PHE A 146 16.72 -3.02 11.67
N HIS A 147 16.03 -2.62 10.61
CA HIS A 147 16.64 -2.00 9.44
C HIS A 147 16.82 -0.51 9.70
N GLY A 148 17.96 -0.16 10.29
CA GLY A 148 18.26 1.18 10.76
C GLY A 148 19.16 1.11 11.99
N SER A 149 19.14 2.15 12.80
CA SER A 149 19.69 2.05 14.15
C SER A 149 18.75 2.68 15.16
N VAL A 150 18.60 1.99 16.28
CA VAL A 150 17.91 2.45 17.48
C VAL A 150 18.97 2.94 18.44
N HIS A 151 18.84 4.20 18.85
CA HIS A 151 19.62 4.81 19.91
C HIS A 151 18.72 5.04 21.12
N VAL A 152 19.26 4.79 22.30
CA VAL A 152 18.57 5.04 23.57
C VAL A 152 19.58 5.60 24.55
N ASP A 153 19.28 6.76 25.13
CA ASP A 153 20.17 7.43 26.09
C ASP A 153 20.19 6.71 27.43
N LYS A 154 18.99 6.31 27.92
CA LYS A 154 18.83 5.71 29.24
C LYS A 154 17.71 4.69 29.28
N VAL A 155 17.95 3.59 29.98
CA VAL A 155 16.96 2.55 30.25
C VAL A 155 16.97 2.23 31.74
N CYS A 156 15.80 2.36 32.38
CA CYS A 156 15.58 1.96 33.76
C CYS A 156 14.63 0.76 33.77
N LEU A 157 15.21 -0.44 33.88
CA LEU A 157 14.48 -1.70 33.94
C LEU A 157 14.48 -2.24 35.38
N SER A 158 13.32 -2.69 35.83
CA SER A 158 13.17 -3.32 37.13
C SER A 158 12.10 -4.40 37.09
N TRP A 159 12.31 -5.46 37.86
CA TRP A 159 11.31 -6.51 38.06
C TRP A 159 10.06 -6.02 38.79
N THR A 160 10.18 -4.99 39.62
CA THR A 160 9.09 -4.56 40.51
C THR A 160 8.77 -3.07 40.41
N LYS A 161 9.53 -2.30 39.64
CA LYS A 161 9.31 -0.87 39.45
C LYS A 161 8.84 -0.58 38.02
N PRO A 162 8.11 0.54 37.82
CA PRO A 162 7.76 1.08 36.51
C PRO A 162 8.94 1.11 35.53
N LEU A 163 8.67 0.79 34.28
CA LEU A 163 9.61 0.94 33.16
C LEU A 163 9.76 2.42 32.79
N ASP A 164 11.00 2.89 32.63
CA ASP A 164 11.29 4.23 32.10
C ASP A 164 12.47 4.18 31.12
N ILE A 165 12.22 4.54 29.87
CA ILE A 165 13.21 4.64 28.79
C ILE A 165 13.27 6.10 28.38
N SER A 166 14.46 6.67 28.20
CA SER A 166 14.61 8.08 27.81
C SER A 166 15.55 8.23 26.61
N GLY A 167 15.27 9.23 25.77
CA GLY A 167 16.09 9.57 24.62
C GLY A 167 16.10 8.48 23.55
N LEU A 168 14.92 7.95 23.18
CA LEU A 168 14.81 7.02 22.06
C LEU A 168 14.95 7.80 20.75
N GLU A 169 15.88 7.42 19.90
CA GLU A 169 16.04 7.96 18.54
C GLU A 169 16.13 6.80 17.54
N LEU A 170 15.27 6.85 16.52
CA LEU A 170 15.27 5.96 15.37
C LEU A 170 15.99 6.66 14.23
N ARG A 171 17.03 6.03 13.69
CA ARG A 171 17.80 6.55 12.56
C ARG A 171 17.68 5.65 11.35
N ALA A 172 17.59 6.28 10.19
CA ALA A 172 17.56 5.60 8.90
C ALA A 172 18.75 4.65 8.73
N PRO A 173 18.63 3.62 7.87
CA PRO A 173 19.76 2.80 7.47
C PRO A 173 20.97 3.63 7.04
N ARG A 174 22.17 3.09 7.27
CA ARG A 174 23.44 3.75 6.94
C ARG A 174 23.56 4.12 5.46
N ALA A 175 22.93 3.34 4.57
CA ALA A 175 22.84 3.62 3.13
C ALA A 175 22.11 4.95 2.82
N LEU A 176 21.19 5.39 3.69
CA LEU A 176 20.41 6.62 3.57
C LEU A 176 20.96 7.77 4.45
N GLY A 177 22.20 7.63 4.93
CA GLY A 177 22.90 8.70 5.65
C GLY A 177 22.61 8.81 7.16
N GLU A 178 22.03 7.78 7.79
CA GLU A 178 21.77 7.72 9.24
C GLU A 178 20.97 8.92 9.80
N SER A 179 20.15 9.55 8.97
CA SER A 179 19.32 10.67 9.41
C SER A 179 18.29 10.23 10.45
N PRO A 180 17.99 11.06 11.47
CA PRO A 180 16.98 10.75 12.46
C PRO A 180 15.59 10.78 11.81
N VAL A 181 14.87 9.67 11.91
CA VAL A 181 13.51 9.52 11.36
C VAL A 181 12.45 9.54 12.45
N GLY A 182 12.82 9.17 13.69
CA GLY A 182 11.93 9.25 14.83
C GLY A 182 12.69 9.60 16.09
N ARG A 183 12.07 10.37 16.99
CA ARG A 183 12.59 10.62 18.34
C ARG A 183 11.45 10.51 19.34
N CYS A 184 11.77 10.14 20.56
CA CYS A 184 10.84 10.16 21.67
C CYS A 184 11.64 10.51 22.93
N GLU A 185 11.20 11.55 23.65
CA GLU A 185 11.88 12.01 24.87
C GLU A 185 11.91 10.90 25.92
N GLY A 186 10.82 10.12 26.03
CA GLY A 186 10.82 8.91 26.82
C GLY A 186 9.59 8.04 26.67
N ILE A 187 9.74 6.77 27.04
CA ILE A 187 8.68 5.76 27.09
C ILE A 187 8.51 5.36 28.55
N ARG A 188 7.29 5.49 29.06
CA ARG A 188 6.96 5.12 30.43
C ARG A 188 5.90 4.03 30.46
N SER A 189 6.07 3.08 31.36
CA SER A 189 5.02 2.13 31.73
C SER A 189 4.81 2.18 33.23
N GLN A 190 3.55 2.14 33.67
CA GLN A 190 3.25 1.92 35.08
C GLN A 190 3.55 0.47 35.51
N ALA A 191 3.56 -0.46 34.55
CA ALA A 191 3.87 -1.86 34.78
C ALA A 191 5.36 -2.09 34.98
N SER A 192 5.66 -3.06 35.85
CA SER A 192 7.00 -3.61 35.99
C SER A 192 7.29 -4.66 34.92
N LEU A 193 8.55 -5.07 34.77
CA LEU A 193 8.89 -6.17 33.85
C LEU A 193 8.18 -7.47 34.20
N TRP A 194 7.87 -7.69 35.47
CA TRP A 194 7.13 -8.88 35.89
C TRP A 194 5.69 -8.84 35.41
N ASP A 195 5.03 -7.69 35.55
CA ASP A 195 3.67 -7.49 35.07
C ASP A 195 3.60 -7.68 33.54
N MET A 196 4.57 -7.13 32.81
CA MET A 196 4.68 -7.30 31.34
C MET A 196 4.85 -8.77 30.95
N LEU A 197 5.69 -9.51 31.67
CA LEU A 197 5.89 -10.94 31.44
C LEU A 197 4.61 -11.74 31.73
N MET A 198 3.90 -11.40 32.81
CA MET A 198 2.64 -12.06 33.18
C MET A 198 1.50 -11.74 32.22
N ALA A 199 1.43 -10.51 31.72
CA ALA A 199 0.48 -10.11 30.67
C ALA A 199 0.76 -10.87 29.36
N ALA A 200 2.03 -11.02 28.96
CA ALA A 200 2.41 -11.81 27.79
C ALA A 200 2.04 -13.30 27.90
N TRP A 201 1.91 -13.83 29.13
CA TRP A 201 1.42 -15.18 29.40
C TRP A 201 -0.10 -15.26 29.64
N GLY A 202 -0.83 -14.16 29.48
CA GLY A 202 -2.29 -14.09 29.67
C GLY A 202 -2.74 -14.27 31.12
N ARG A 203 -1.86 -14.00 32.10
CA ARG A 203 -2.17 -14.15 33.54
C ARG A 203 -2.59 -12.84 34.21
N GLN A 204 -2.39 -11.71 33.55
CA GLN A 204 -2.68 -10.38 34.08
C GLN A 204 -3.38 -9.56 32.99
N GLU A 205 -4.11 -8.53 33.42
CA GLU A 205 -4.68 -7.53 32.52
C GLU A 205 -3.58 -6.82 31.71
N SER A 206 -3.97 -6.22 30.59
CA SER A 206 -3.06 -5.45 29.73
C SER A 206 -2.35 -4.35 30.52
N PHE A 207 -1.11 -4.04 30.14
CA PHE A 207 -0.37 -2.90 30.68
C PHE A 207 -0.33 -1.76 29.68
N SER A 208 -0.12 -0.53 30.16
CA SER A 208 -0.02 0.65 29.30
C SER A 208 1.44 1.10 29.07
N LEU A 209 1.74 1.51 27.84
CA LEU A 209 2.98 2.13 27.41
C LEU A 209 2.68 3.54 26.87
N GLY A 210 3.16 4.57 27.57
CA GLY A 210 3.04 5.95 27.14
C GLY A 210 4.33 6.47 26.52
N PHE A 211 4.25 6.99 25.30
CA PHE A 211 5.33 7.67 24.60
C PHE A 211 5.20 9.18 24.80
N GLN A 212 6.26 9.81 25.27
CA GLN A 212 6.30 11.24 25.58
C GLN A 212 6.90 12.02 24.42
N LYS A 213 6.10 12.93 23.86
CA LYS A 213 6.45 13.83 22.74
C LYS A 213 7.19 13.10 21.60
N PRO A 214 6.58 12.07 21.00
CA PRO A 214 7.19 11.42 19.85
C PRO A 214 7.25 12.39 18.67
N SER A 215 8.41 12.54 18.04
CA SER A 215 8.58 13.31 16.80
C SER A 215 8.90 12.37 15.63
N LEU A 216 8.16 12.44 14.54
CA LEU A 216 8.36 11.60 13.35
C LEU A 216 8.71 12.45 12.12
N ASP A 217 9.72 12.04 11.36
CA ASP A 217 10.01 12.63 10.05
C ASP A 217 9.28 11.83 8.96
N LEU A 218 8.19 12.40 8.47
CA LEU A 218 7.37 11.86 7.39
C LEU A 218 7.69 12.54 6.04
N ALA A 219 8.78 13.32 5.97
CA ALA A 219 9.20 13.95 4.73
C ALA A 219 9.44 12.88 3.65
N PRO A 220 9.04 13.15 2.40
CA PRO A 220 9.42 12.30 1.29
C PRO A 220 10.95 12.31 1.11
N ASP A 221 11.51 11.17 0.77
CA ASP A 221 12.88 11.05 0.30
C ASP A 221 13.00 11.52 -1.16
N ALA A 222 14.20 11.38 -1.74
CA ALA A 222 14.44 11.77 -3.13
C ALA A 222 13.60 10.98 -4.15
N ALA A 223 13.08 9.80 -3.78
CA ALA A 223 12.19 8.99 -4.58
C ALA A 223 10.70 9.32 -4.34
N GLY A 224 10.40 10.30 -3.47
CA GLY A 224 9.04 10.66 -3.11
C GLY A 224 8.39 9.71 -2.11
N GLN A 225 9.14 8.75 -1.55
CA GLN A 225 8.63 7.81 -0.54
C GLN A 225 8.79 8.41 0.86
N PRO A 226 7.82 8.28 1.77
CA PRO A 226 7.96 8.79 3.12
C PRO A 226 9.11 8.05 3.83
N ARG A 227 10.03 8.77 4.47
CA ARG A 227 11.23 8.16 5.07
C ARG A 227 10.95 7.01 6.05
N ILE A 228 9.81 7.03 6.71
CA ILE A 228 9.38 5.97 7.64
C ILE A 228 9.12 4.63 6.94
N SER A 229 8.78 4.62 5.64
CA SER A 229 8.48 3.38 4.91
C SER A 229 9.68 2.43 4.84
N HIS A 230 10.90 2.98 4.91
CA HIS A 230 12.14 2.21 4.93
C HIS A 230 12.25 1.27 6.14
N PHE A 231 11.59 1.59 7.25
CA PHE A 231 11.54 0.71 8.43
C PHE A 231 10.49 -0.39 8.29
N VAL A 232 9.34 -0.07 7.67
CA VAL A 232 8.20 -0.98 7.56
C VAL A 232 8.44 -2.07 6.50
N GLN A 233 9.01 -1.71 5.35
CA GLN A 233 9.16 -2.63 4.20
C GLN A 233 10.24 -3.70 4.39
N ALA A 234 11.03 -3.61 5.46
CA ALA A 234 12.25 -4.36 5.58
C ALA A 234 12.07 -5.80 6.13
N GLY A 235 10.84 -6.18 6.52
CA GLY A 235 10.54 -7.47 7.17
C GLY A 235 10.61 -8.74 6.30
N SER A 236 10.67 -8.68 4.97
CA SER A 236 10.84 -9.91 4.15
C SER A 236 11.35 -9.70 2.72
N THR A 237 11.05 -8.56 2.09
CA THR A 237 11.46 -8.26 0.69
C THR A 237 12.41 -7.05 0.58
N GLY A 238 12.57 -6.27 1.66
CA GLY A 238 13.25 -4.99 1.63
C GLY A 238 14.72 -5.02 1.23
N ARG A 239 15.47 -6.12 1.44
CA ARG A 239 16.87 -6.20 0.97
C ARG A 239 17.00 -6.14 -0.55
N ALA A 240 16.07 -6.75 -1.29
CA ALA A 240 16.09 -6.71 -2.76
C ALA A 240 15.60 -5.34 -3.28
N GLN A 241 14.61 -4.73 -2.61
CA GLN A 241 14.13 -3.39 -2.96
C GLN A 241 15.14 -2.28 -2.64
N LEU A 242 15.82 -2.32 -1.48
CA LEU A 242 16.90 -1.37 -1.18
C LEU A 242 18.05 -1.49 -2.19
N ALA A 243 18.42 -2.71 -2.59
CA ALA A 243 19.43 -2.90 -3.63
C ALA A 243 18.99 -2.31 -4.98
N ALA A 244 17.69 -2.33 -5.29
CA ALA A 244 17.14 -1.70 -6.49
C ALA A 244 17.13 -0.16 -6.39
N VAL A 245 16.85 0.40 -5.21
CA VAL A 245 16.94 1.85 -4.95
C VAL A 245 18.40 2.33 -5.06
N ASP A 246 19.34 1.59 -4.50
CA ASP A 246 20.78 1.89 -4.62
C ASP A 246 21.28 1.81 -6.08
N ALA A 247 20.71 0.90 -6.87
CA ALA A 247 21.01 0.77 -8.29
C ALA A 247 20.38 1.88 -9.14
N ALA A 248 19.21 2.39 -8.74
CA ALA A 248 18.47 3.44 -9.41
C ALA A 248 18.92 4.84 -8.96
N LYS A 249 20.23 5.11 -8.90
CA LYS A 249 20.73 6.47 -8.69
C LYS A 249 20.10 7.39 -9.75
N PRO A 250 19.18 8.29 -9.38
CA PRO A 250 18.59 9.19 -10.35
C PRO A 250 19.70 10.05 -10.96
N ASP A 251 19.68 10.28 -12.27
CA ASP A 251 20.63 11.18 -12.93
C ASP A 251 20.37 12.59 -12.38
N VAL A 252 21.12 12.98 -11.35
CA VAL A 252 20.96 14.20 -10.53
C VAL A 252 21.39 15.43 -11.33
N LYS A 253 20.71 15.72 -12.44
CA LYS A 253 20.88 16.98 -13.19
C LYS A 253 19.75 17.98 -12.99
N ASP A 254 18.64 17.58 -12.36
CA ASP A 254 17.47 18.43 -12.10
C ASP A 254 17.24 18.79 -10.61
N VAL A 255 18.18 18.46 -9.71
CA VAL A 255 18.03 18.69 -8.25
C VAL A 255 18.46 20.10 -7.85
N GLY A 256 17.90 21.10 -8.54
CA GLY A 256 17.83 22.49 -8.10
C GLY A 256 16.49 22.83 -7.45
N ARG A 257 15.55 21.88 -7.35
CA ARG A 257 14.33 22.08 -6.55
C ARG A 257 14.74 22.19 -5.09
N GLY A 258 14.71 23.42 -4.56
CA GLY A 258 14.92 23.68 -3.15
C GLY A 258 14.05 22.75 -2.32
N ALA A 259 14.62 22.21 -1.24
CA ALA A 259 13.89 21.34 -0.32
C ALA A 259 12.54 21.98 0.01
N GLU A 260 11.44 21.26 -0.22
CA GLU A 260 10.12 21.76 0.12
C GLU A 260 10.09 22.12 1.61
N PRO A 261 9.48 23.25 1.98
CA PRO A 261 9.38 23.62 3.38
C PRO A 261 8.63 22.53 4.14
N LEU A 262 9.29 22.01 5.19
CA LEU A 262 8.68 21.09 6.13
C LEU A 262 7.87 21.89 7.15
N THR A 263 6.73 21.34 7.51
CA THR A 263 5.80 21.88 8.49
C THR A 263 5.53 20.83 9.55
N ASP A 264 5.41 21.27 10.80
CA ASP A 264 5.06 20.38 11.90
C ASP A 264 3.55 20.18 11.98
N MET A 265 3.13 18.93 12.03
CA MET A 265 1.75 18.47 12.23
C MET A 265 1.65 17.80 13.60
N ALA A 266 0.61 18.09 14.36
CA ALA A 266 0.36 17.38 15.62
C ALA A 266 0.05 15.91 15.32
N PHE A 267 0.65 15.01 16.10
CA PHE A 267 0.51 13.57 15.90
C PHE A 267 0.18 12.88 17.21
N SER A 268 -0.84 12.04 17.18
CA SER A 268 -1.18 11.15 18.29
C SER A 268 -1.56 9.79 17.73
N ALA A 269 -1.38 8.76 18.55
CA ALA A 269 -1.80 7.42 18.17
C ALA A 269 -2.07 6.59 19.42
N GLU A 270 -2.96 5.62 19.28
CA GLU A 270 -3.23 4.62 20.29
C GLU A 270 -3.31 3.23 19.66
N ALA A 271 -2.83 2.23 20.38
CA ALA A 271 -2.95 0.84 19.97
C ALA A 271 -3.43 -0.03 21.12
N HIS A 272 -4.57 -0.71 20.94
CA HIS A 272 -5.12 -1.66 21.89
C HIS A 272 -4.76 -3.08 21.46
N LEU A 273 -3.77 -3.69 22.11
CA LEU A 273 -3.31 -5.05 21.85
C LEU A 273 -3.78 -5.99 22.97
N PRO A 274 -3.78 -7.32 22.76
CA PRO A 274 -4.28 -8.27 23.75
C PRO A 274 -3.59 -8.21 25.11
N PHE A 275 -2.32 -7.80 25.13
CA PHE A 275 -1.47 -7.76 26.33
C PHE A 275 -0.93 -6.37 26.66
N CYS A 276 -1.14 -5.37 25.79
CA CYS A 276 -0.52 -4.05 25.91
C CYS A 276 -1.39 -2.98 25.26
N GLU A 277 -1.53 -1.84 25.94
CA GLU A 277 -2.04 -0.61 25.34
C GLU A 277 -0.89 0.35 25.09
N ILE A 278 -0.84 0.92 23.91
CA ILE A 278 0.19 1.88 23.52
C ILE A 278 -0.47 3.23 23.32
N TRP A 279 0.10 4.27 23.93
CA TRP A 279 -0.40 5.64 23.89
C TRP A 279 0.71 6.58 23.43
N LEU A 280 0.49 7.28 22.33
CA LEU A 280 1.37 8.31 21.79
C LEU A 280 0.61 9.64 21.89
N ALA A 281 0.99 10.45 22.87
CA ALA A 281 0.38 11.75 23.11
C ALA A 281 1.36 12.89 22.83
N ASP A 282 0.83 14.05 22.44
CA ASP A 282 1.58 15.28 22.20
C ASP A 282 2.76 15.12 21.23
N GLY A 283 2.59 14.27 20.22
CA GLY A 283 3.60 14.05 19.20
C GLY A 283 3.61 15.13 18.12
N SER A 284 4.69 15.15 17.35
CA SER A 284 4.81 15.95 16.13
C SER A 284 5.24 15.08 14.96
N ALA A 285 4.77 15.41 13.77
CA ALA A 285 5.19 14.81 12.52
C ALA A 285 5.62 15.92 11.55
N SER A 286 6.87 15.87 11.10
CA SER A 286 7.36 16.79 10.07
C SER A 286 6.93 16.27 8.70
N VAL A 287 6.07 17.03 8.04
CA VAL A 287 5.47 16.71 6.73
C VAL A 287 5.70 17.86 5.75
N SER A 288 5.61 17.61 4.44
CA SER A 288 5.56 18.71 3.48
C SER A 288 4.27 19.52 3.66
N GLU A 289 4.31 20.81 3.33
CA GLU A 289 3.14 21.69 3.38
C GLU A 289 1.94 21.10 2.62
N ASP A 290 2.23 20.49 1.47
CA ASP A 290 1.27 19.81 0.62
C ASP A 290 0.56 18.63 1.32
N ILE A 291 1.30 17.82 2.09
CA ILE A 291 0.73 16.73 2.90
C ILE A 291 -0.08 17.30 4.06
N GLN A 292 0.40 18.36 4.72
CA GLN A 292 -0.35 19.03 5.78
C GLN A 292 -1.66 19.62 5.24
N GLN A 293 -1.67 20.17 4.03
CA GLN A 293 -2.90 20.64 3.38
C GLN A 293 -3.86 19.49 3.04
N LEU A 294 -3.33 18.30 2.72
CA LEU A 294 -4.13 17.12 2.44
C LEU A 294 -4.77 16.55 3.72
N ILE A 295 -3.97 16.36 4.77
CA ILE A 295 -4.38 15.67 6.01
C ILE A 295 -5.05 16.65 6.97
N GLY A 296 -4.41 17.79 7.24
CA GLY A 296 -4.80 18.72 8.29
C GLY A 296 -3.61 19.05 9.21
N LYS A 297 -3.90 19.76 10.31
CA LYS A 297 -2.88 20.12 11.31
C LYS A 297 -2.66 19.07 12.39
N ASP A 298 -3.56 18.11 12.51
CA ASP A 298 -3.52 17.03 13.49
C ASP A 298 -3.86 15.71 12.83
N LEU A 299 -3.15 14.66 13.21
CA LEU A 299 -3.36 13.29 12.79
C LEU A 299 -3.45 12.39 14.02
N HIS A 300 -4.53 11.63 14.11
CA HIS A 300 -4.76 10.62 15.12
C HIS A 300 -4.92 9.25 14.45
N ILE A 301 -4.27 8.22 15.00
CA ILE A 301 -4.37 6.85 14.51
C ILE A 301 -4.75 5.93 15.67
N THR A 302 -5.85 5.20 15.53
CA THR A 302 -6.25 4.15 16.46
C THR A 302 -6.06 2.79 15.80
N ALA A 303 -5.36 1.87 16.46
CA ALA A 303 -5.23 0.49 16.04
C ALA A 303 -5.77 -0.44 17.14
N VAL A 304 -6.57 -1.43 16.76
CA VAL A 304 -7.12 -2.41 17.69
C VAL A 304 -6.77 -3.80 17.16
N LEU A 305 -6.22 -4.65 18.03
CA LEU A 305 -5.81 -6.02 17.71
C LEU A 305 -6.35 -6.98 18.77
N GLY A 306 -7.00 -8.04 18.31
CA GLY A 306 -7.58 -9.08 19.15
C GLY A 306 -9.10 -8.95 19.28
N ARG A 307 -9.77 -10.09 19.37
CA ARG A 307 -11.24 -10.16 19.40
C ARG A 307 -11.82 -9.37 20.58
N LYS A 308 -11.30 -9.62 21.79
CA LYS A 308 -11.79 -8.99 23.02
C LYS A 308 -11.66 -7.46 22.93
N GLN A 309 -10.53 -6.97 22.44
CA GLN A 309 -10.25 -5.54 22.30
C GLN A 309 -11.19 -4.90 21.27
N LEU A 310 -11.46 -5.57 20.16
CA LEU A 310 -12.42 -5.10 19.16
C LEU A 310 -13.85 -5.05 19.70
N GLU A 311 -14.30 -6.10 20.39
CA GLU A 311 -15.64 -6.12 21.01
C GLU A 311 -15.80 -5.01 22.06
N GLU A 312 -14.75 -4.72 22.83
CA GLU A 312 -14.75 -3.65 23.84
C GLU A 312 -14.73 -2.24 23.21
N LYS A 313 -14.06 -2.07 22.06
CA LYS A 313 -13.88 -0.78 21.39
C LYS A 313 -14.83 -0.51 20.22
N ALA A 314 -15.69 -1.48 19.88
CA ALA A 314 -16.57 -1.39 18.72
C ALA A 314 -17.48 -0.16 18.77
N ASP A 315 -18.15 0.05 19.90
CA ASP A 315 -19.10 1.16 20.08
C ASP A 315 -18.38 2.52 20.05
N ASP A 316 -17.20 2.61 20.69
CA ASP A 316 -16.39 3.84 20.73
C ASP A 316 -15.90 4.26 19.33
N LEU A 317 -15.57 3.27 18.49
CA LEU A 317 -14.98 3.50 17.16
C LEU A 317 -16.00 3.42 16.02
N GLY A 318 -17.26 3.08 16.32
CA GLY A 318 -18.31 2.87 15.32
C GLY A 318 -18.02 1.69 14.38
N LEU A 319 -17.33 0.66 14.87
CA LEU A 319 -16.94 -0.52 14.08
C LEU A 319 -18.06 -1.56 14.09
N ASP A 320 -18.41 -2.06 12.90
CA ASP A 320 -19.19 -3.29 12.82
C ASP A 320 -18.32 -4.48 13.23
N THR A 321 -18.84 -5.31 14.13
CA THR A 321 -18.17 -6.53 14.63
C THR A 321 -18.89 -7.81 14.22
N GLN A 322 -19.98 -7.73 13.43
CA GLN A 322 -20.70 -8.91 12.95
C GLN A 322 -19.81 -9.83 12.10
N TRP A 323 -18.84 -9.27 11.38
CA TRP A 323 -17.89 -10.06 10.61
C TRP A 323 -17.01 -11.00 11.45
N LEU A 324 -16.87 -10.76 12.77
CA LEU A 324 -16.12 -11.63 13.67
C LEU A 324 -16.78 -13.00 13.88
N THR A 325 -18.11 -13.10 13.69
CA THR A 325 -18.85 -14.37 13.78
C THR A 325 -18.88 -15.10 12.46
N ASP A 326 -18.92 -14.36 11.35
CA ASP A 326 -19.25 -14.90 10.03
C ASP A 326 -18.00 -15.26 9.21
N ALA A 327 -16.90 -14.54 9.42
CA ALA A 327 -15.66 -14.77 8.67
C ALA A 327 -14.82 -15.88 9.32
N SER A 328 -14.55 -16.94 8.55
CA SER A 328 -13.48 -17.87 8.89
C SER A 328 -12.15 -17.14 8.76
N ALA A 329 -11.43 -16.98 9.88
CA ALA A 329 -10.08 -16.42 9.89
C ALA A 329 -9.23 -17.12 8.81
N PRO A 330 -8.45 -16.37 8.00
CA PRO A 330 -7.59 -16.98 7.00
C PRO A 330 -6.67 -18.00 7.68
N SER A 331 -6.61 -19.21 7.13
CA SER A 331 -5.73 -20.26 7.66
C SER A 331 -4.28 -19.88 7.38
N THR A 332 -3.60 -19.31 8.37
CA THR A 332 -2.21 -18.90 8.28
C THR A 332 -1.32 -20.14 8.33
N GLY A 333 -0.64 -20.45 7.23
CA GLY A 333 0.07 -21.71 7.01
C GLY A 333 1.34 -21.95 7.85
N LEU A 334 1.67 -21.06 8.79
CA LEU A 334 2.87 -21.18 9.62
C LEU A 334 2.56 -20.79 11.07
N PRO A 335 2.47 -21.76 11.99
CA PRO A 335 2.37 -21.46 13.41
C PRO A 335 3.70 -20.89 13.91
N LEU A 336 3.72 -19.62 14.32
CA LEU A 336 4.82 -19.10 15.13
C LEU A 336 4.82 -19.85 16.48
N PRO A 337 5.99 -20.34 16.95
CA PRO A 337 6.06 -21.06 18.22
C PRO A 337 5.76 -20.10 19.39
N GLY A 338 4.62 -20.31 20.07
CA GLY A 338 4.24 -19.61 21.31
C GLY A 338 3.01 -18.69 21.19
N LEU A 339 2.70 -18.21 19.99
CA LEU A 339 1.46 -17.51 19.64
C LEU A 339 0.76 -18.40 18.62
N GLY A 340 -0.14 -19.28 19.10
CA GLY A 340 -0.80 -20.27 18.24
C GLY A 340 -1.29 -19.59 16.96
N GLY A 341 -0.65 -19.91 15.83
CA GLY A 341 -0.69 -19.12 14.59
C GLY A 341 -2.04 -19.09 13.91
N LYS A 342 -3.01 -18.47 14.57
CA LYS A 342 -4.28 -18.03 14.04
C LYS A 342 -4.15 -16.54 13.79
N ALA A 343 -4.67 -16.08 12.67
CA ALA A 343 -4.79 -14.65 12.44
C ALA A 343 -5.70 -14.03 13.53
N GLU A 344 -5.28 -12.89 14.07
CA GLU A 344 -6.04 -12.14 15.07
C GLU A 344 -6.85 -11.06 14.36
N PRO A 345 -8.12 -10.83 14.74
CA PRO A 345 -8.90 -9.77 14.11
C PRO A 345 -8.30 -8.41 14.51
N ALA A 346 -8.28 -7.48 13.57
CA ALA A 346 -7.71 -6.16 13.74
C ALA A 346 -8.56 -5.08 13.04
N ALA A 347 -8.53 -3.88 13.59
CA ALA A 347 -9.06 -2.69 12.94
C ALA A 347 -8.06 -1.53 13.06
N VAL A 348 -8.08 -0.64 12.08
CA VAL A 348 -7.30 0.59 12.06
C VAL A 348 -8.24 1.73 11.66
N GLN A 349 -8.18 2.83 12.41
CA GLN A 349 -8.86 4.07 12.10
C GLN A 349 -7.85 5.21 12.05
N VAL A 350 -8.01 6.08 11.07
CA VAL A 350 -7.21 7.28 10.88
C VAL A 350 -8.17 8.46 10.90
N ASN A 351 -7.97 9.36 11.87
CA ASN A 351 -8.80 10.53 12.06
C ASN A 351 -7.92 11.78 11.99
N SER A 352 -8.35 12.75 11.21
CA SER A 352 -7.69 14.03 11.03
C SER A 352 -8.74 15.11 10.73
N GLN A 353 -8.32 16.37 10.63
CA GLN A 353 -9.22 17.47 10.29
C GLN A 353 -9.89 17.30 8.93
N ARG A 354 -9.19 16.68 7.97
CA ARG A 354 -9.65 16.58 6.57
C ARG A 354 -9.72 15.16 6.04
N ILE A 355 -9.31 14.17 6.84
CA ILE A 355 -9.31 12.77 6.44
C ILE A 355 -9.89 11.93 7.58
N GLN A 356 -10.83 11.08 7.22
CA GLN A 356 -11.29 9.98 8.05
C GLN A 356 -11.14 8.71 7.22
N ALA A 357 -10.42 7.72 7.73
CA ALA A 357 -10.28 6.45 7.06
C ALA A 357 -10.38 5.29 8.06
N SER A 358 -10.91 4.16 7.61
CA SER A 358 -11.02 2.97 8.44
C SER A 358 -10.80 1.70 7.64
N GLY A 359 -10.40 0.65 8.34
CA GLY A 359 -10.23 -0.68 7.78
C GLY A 359 -10.25 -1.75 8.85
N ASN A 360 -10.84 -2.88 8.53
CA ASN A 360 -10.95 -4.05 9.40
C ASN A 360 -10.43 -5.30 8.68
N GLY A 361 -9.97 -6.29 9.43
CA GLY A 361 -9.40 -7.50 8.84
C GLY A 361 -8.74 -8.43 9.86
N TRP A 362 -7.86 -9.29 9.35
CA TRP A 362 -7.16 -10.31 10.12
C TRP A 362 -5.65 -10.12 10.01
N TRP A 363 -4.99 -9.92 11.13
CA TRP A 363 -3.54 -9.82 11.24
C TRP A 363 -2.89 -11.18 11.41
N ASP A 364 -2.02 -11.58 10.48
CA ASP A 364 -1.34 -12.89 10.52
C ASP A 364 0.02 -12.88 11.25
N GLY A 365 0.37 -11.77 11.90
CA GLY A 365 1.70 -11.54 12.47
C GLY A 365 2.62 -10.70 11.58
N SER A 366 2.31 -10.57 10.30
CA SER A 366 3.13 -9.84 9.32
C SER A 366 2.33 -8.94 8.37
N ARG A 367 1.10 -9.33 8.04
CA ARG A 367 0.22 -8.68 7.07
C ARG A 367 -1.18 -8.61 7.62
N LEU A 368 -1.89 -7.55 7.24
CA LEU A 368 -3.31 -7.39 7.52
C LEU A 368 -4.10 -7.84 6.29
N HIS A 369 -4.91 -8.89 6.44
CA HIS A 369 -5.85 -9.36 5.42
C HIS A 369 -7.19 -8.66 5.66
N LEU A 370 -7.49 -7.67 4.83
CA LEU A 370 -8.70 -6.88 4.96
C LEU A 370 -9.94 -7.73 4.75
N HIS A 371 -10.95 -7.51 5.58
CA HIS A 371 -12.26 -8.11 5.41
C HIS A 371 -13.02 -7.42 4.27
N GLU A 372 -12.94 -6.09 4.25
CA GLU A 372 -13.57 -5.21 3.27
C GLU A 372 -12.57 -4.15 2.77
N PRO A 373 -12.82 -3.50 1.61
CA PRO A 373 -12.01 -2.38 1.16
C PRO A 373 -11.89 -1.31 2.24
N LEU A 374 -10.72 -0.66 2.34
CA LEU A 374 -10.57 0.47 3.25
C LEU A 374 -11.52 1.57 2.81
N GLU A 375 -12.20 2.20 3.76
CA GLU A 375 -13.05 3.35 3.49
C GLU A 375 -12.31 4.63 3.86
N ALA A 376 -12.42 5.66 3.03
CA ALA A 376 -11.85 6.97 3.28
C ALA A 376 -12.81 8.08 2.86
N THR A 377 -12.99 9.07 3.73
CA THR A 377 -13.68 10.32 3.45
C THR A 377 -12.67 11.45 3.58
N LEU A 378 -12.54 12.24 2.52
CA LEU A 378 -11.60 13.36 2.44
C LEU A 378 -12.35 14.66 2.21
N ASP A 379 -12.07 15.69 3.01
CA ASP A 379 -12.51 17.04 2.69
C ASP A 379 -11.74 17.55 1.48
N TYR A 380 -12.46 18.16 0.55
CA TYR A 380 -11.87 18.68 -0.66
C TYR A 380 -10.89 19.81 -0.37
N THR A 381 -9.67 19.66 -0.89
CA THR A 381 -8.65 20.71 -0.91
C THR A 381 -7.95 20.73 -2.26
N PRO A 382 -7.30 21.85 -2.64
CA PRO A 382 -6.44 21.87 -3.82
C PRO A 382 -5.35 20.79 -3.80
N ALA A 383 -4.87 20.39 -2.61
CA ALA A 383 -3.92 19.30 -2.44
C ALA A 383 -4.53 17.95 -2.83
N VAL A 384 -5.78 17.64 -2.43
CA VAL A 384 -6.49 16.42 -2.88
C VAL A 384 -6.52 16.35 -4.41
N THR A 385 -6.84 17.46 -5.06
CA THR A 385 -6.82 17.53 -6.53
C THR A 385 -5.44 17.24 -7.09
N LYS A 386 -4.42 17.95 -6.61
CA LYS A 386 -3.04 17.86 -7.10
C LYS A 386 -2.44 16.46 -6.91
N PHE A 387 -2.64 15.84 -5.75
CA PHE A 387 -1.98 14.59 -5.37
C PHE A 387 -2.74 13.34 -5.79
N PHE A 388 -4.06 13.44 -5.96
CA PHE A 388 -4.89 12.27 -6.20
C PHE A 388 -5.70 12.42 -7.49
N LEU A 389 -6.67 13.34 -7.56
CA LEU A 389 -7.63 13.40 -8.67
C LEU A 389 -6.97 13.71 -10.02
N ALA A 390 -6.03 14.65 -10.06
CA ALA A 390 -5.30 15.02 -11.27
C ALA A 390 -4.38 13.89 -11.78
N ARG A 391 -3.85 13.07 -10.86
CA ARG A 391 -3.01 11.91 -11.21
C ARG A 391 -3.84 10.79 -11.81
N ALA A 392 -5.04 10.57 -11.28
CA ALA A 392 -6.01 9.64 -11.83
C ALA A 392 -6.54 10.10 -13.20
N SER A 393 -6.92 11.38 -13.33
CA SER A 393 -7.42 11.92 -14.60
C SER A 393 -7.03 13.38 -14.80
N PRO A 394 -6.36 13.72 -15.93
CA PRO A 394 -6.11 15.11 -16.31
C PRO A 394 -7.37 15.99 -16.45
N LEU A 395 -8.56 15.40 -16.63
CA LEU A 395 -9.82 16.16 -16.66
C LEU A 395 -10.18 16.76 -15.30
N LEU A 396 -9.62 16.20 -14.23
CA LEU A 396 -9.85 16.61 -12.86
C LEU A 396 -8.73 17.52 -12.33
N ALA A 397 -7.77 17.94 -13.17
CA ALA A 397 -6.63 18.75 -12.72
C ALA A 397 -7.04 20.16 -12.26
N ASP A 398 -8.10 20.72 -12.83
CA ASP A 398 -8.54 22.10 -12.61
C ASP A 398 -9.83 22.17 -11.79
N ILE A 399 -9.99 21.34 -10.75
CA ILE A 399 -11.16 21.46 -9.87
C ILE A 399 -11.06 22.76 -9.06
N VAL A 400 -12.08 23.61 -9.17
CA VAL A 400 -12.23 24.82 -8.38
C VAL A 400 -12.96 24.51 -7.08
N LYS A 401 -14.01 23.70 -7.15
CA LYS A 401 -14.87 23.36 -6.01
C LYS A 401 -15.54 22.00 -6.18
N VAL A 402 -15.69 21.26 -5.08
CA VAL A 402 -16.59 20.10 -4.97
C VAL A 402 -17.96 20.57 -4.46
N GLY A 403 -19.02 19.96 -4.96
CA GLY A 403 -20.43 20.26 -4.72
C GLY A 403 -20.88 19.97 -3.29
N GLU A 404 -22.13 19.54 -3.11
CA GLU A 404 -22.72 19.35 -1.77
C GLU A 404 -21.81 18.49 -0.86
N GLY A 405 -21.57 18.97 0.36
CA GLY A 405 -20.69 18.35 1.35
C GLY A 405 -19.21 18.71 1.21
N GLY A 406 -18.72 19.00 0.00
CA GLY A 406 -17.30 19.26 -0.23
C GLY A 406 -16.39 18.08 0.12
N GLN A 407 -16.95 16.87 0.17
CA GLN A 407 -16.27 15.64 0.56
C GLN A 407 -16.07 14.71 -0.64
N VAL A 408 -15.00 13.93 -0.58
CA VAL A 408 -14.65 12.90 -1.55
C VAL A 408 -14.63 11.58 -0.78
N HIS A 409 -15.59 10.71 -1.09
CA HIS A 409 -15.63 9.35 -0.56
C HIS A 409 -14.88 8.42 -1.52
N ALA A 410 -13.99 7.61 -0.96
CA ALA A 410 -13.18 6.66 -1.69
C ALA A 410 -13.07 5.34 -0.95
N THR A 411 -13.05 4.24 -1.70
CA THR A 411 -12.72 2.91 -1.20
C THR A 411 -11.39 2.46 -1.79
N VAL A 412 -10.52 1.89 -0.96
CA VAL A 412 -9.19 1.41 -1.37
C VAL A 412 -9.12 -0.11 -1.17
N SER A 413 -9.00 -0.84 -2.28
CA SER A 413 -8.84 -2.29 -2.29
C SER A 413 -7.39 -2.65 -2.63
N PRO A 414 -6.57 -3.10 -1.67
CA PRO A 414 -5.26 -3.63 -1.99
C PRO A 414 -5.37 -4.93 -2.80
N GLU A 415 -4.35 -5.23 -3.60
CA GLU A 415 -4.20 -6.54 -4.25
C GLU A 415 -4.33 -7.68 -3.23
N GLU A 416 -5.14 -8.68 -3.58
CA GLU A 416 -5.48 -9.82 -2.70
C GLU A 416 -6.09 -9.43 -1.33
N MET A 417 -6.55 -8.18 -1.17
CA MET A 417 -7.02 -7.63 0.11
C MET A 417 -5.95 -7.69 1.21
N ARG A 418 -4.66 -7.52 0.87
CA ARG A 418 -3.54 -7.63 1.82
C ARG A 418 -2.77 -6.33 2.00
N LEU A 419 -2.45 -5.98 3.23
CA LEU A 419 -1.59 -4.84 3.55
C LEU A 419 -0.27 -5.30 4.21
N PRO A 420 0.87 -4.70 3.83
CA PRO A 420 1.05 -3.80 2.69
C PRO A 420 0.90 -4.53 1.34
N SER A 421 0.45 -3.81 0.31
CA SER A 421 0.33 -4.30 -1.08
C SER A 421 1.27 -3.58 -2.05
N ALA A 422 1.62 -4.24 -3.15
CA ALA A 422 2.32 -3.65 -4.30
C ALA A 422 1.37 -2.90 -5.25
N ALA A 423 0.07 -3.20 -5.21
CA ALA A 423 -0.95 -2.53 -6.01
C ALA A 423 -2.21 -2.23 -5.21
N TYR A 424 -2.86 -1.10 -5.52
CA TYR A 424 -4.08 -0.64 -4.87
C TYR A 424 -5.09 -0.19 -5.92
N THR A 425 -6.31 -0.69 -5.83
CA THR A 425 -7.44 -0.19 -6.59
C THR A 425 -8.17 0.83 -5.75
N ILE A 426 -8.21 2.08 -6.22
CA ILE A 426 -8.94 3.16 -5.56
C ILE A 426 -10.18 3.46 -6.38
N ARG A 427 -11.34 3.35 -5.76
CA ARG A 427 -12.63 3.73 -6.34
C ARG A 427 -13.14 4.97 -5.62
N VAL A 428 -13.59 5.96 -6.39
CA VAL A 428 -14.13 7.22 -5.89
C VAL A 428 -15.58 7.33 -6.31
N ASP A 429 -16.42 7.76 -5.38
CA ASP A 429 -17.84 7.94 -5.64
C ASP A 429 -18.14 9.10 -6.61
N PRO A 430 -19.31 9.11 -7.25
CA PRO A 430 -19.74 10.20 -8.12
C PRO A 430 -19.61 11.57 -7.45
N LEU A 431 -18.91 12.51 -8.10
CA LEU A 431 -18.69 13.85 -7.60
C LEU A 431 -19.48 14.87 -8.41
N ARG A 432 -20.04 15.86 -7.71
CA ARG A 432 -20.50 17.11 -8.31
C ARG A 432 -19.37 18.11 -8.21
N LEU A 433 -18.92 18.68 -9.32
CA LEU A 433 -17.72 19.51 -9.38
C LEU A 433 -18.00 20.85 -10.05
N THR A 434 -17.18 21.85 -9.73
CA THR A 434 -16.98 23.05 -10.54
C THR A 434 -15.54 23.02 -11.03
N LEU A 435 -15.38 22.93 -12.34
CA LEU A 435 -14.09 22.86 -13.02
C LEU A 435 -13.73 24.21 -13.61
N GLY A 436 -12.46 24.59 -13.50
CA GLY A 436 -11.87 25.64 -14.31
C GLY A 436 -11.71 25.19 -15.76
N ARG A 437 -11.57 26.14 -16.68
CA ARG A 437 -11.27 25.85 -18.08
C ARG A 437 -9.77 25.63 -18.27
N GLY A 438 -9.32 24.45 -17.88
CA GLY A 438 -8.00 23.93 -18.26
C GLY A 438 -7.79 23.87 -19.77
N ILE A 439 -6.54 23.75 -20.21
CA ILE A 439 -6.17 23.73 -21.64
C ILE A 439 -6.94 22.64 -22.41
N LEU A 440 -7.12 21.47 -21.80
CA LEU A 440 -7.79 20.33 -22.44
C LEU A 440 -9.30 20.59 -22.59
N LEU A 441 -9.98 20.95 -21.50
CA LEU A 441 -11.42 21.23 -21.52
C LEU A 441 -11.73 22.44 -22.40
N ASP A 442 -10.93 23.50 -22.33
CA ASP A 442 -11.12 24.69 -23.15
C ASP A 442 -11.07 24.35 -24.65
N ARG A 443 -10.05 23.62 -25.09
CA ARG A 443 -9.92 23.19 -26.49
C ARG A 443 -11.03 22.25 -26.93
N LEU A 444 -11.39 21.27 -26.09
CA LEU A 444 -12.49 20.35 -26.39
C LEU A 444 -13.80 21.10 -26.59
N VAL A 445 -14.12 21.97 -25.63
CA VAL A 445 -15.31 22.82 -25.68
C VAL A 445 -15.26 23.71 -26.93
N ASN A 446 -14.14 24.32 -27.26
CA ASN A 446 -14.01 25.17 -28.45
C ASN A 446 -14.21 24.40 -29.78
N ILE A 447 -13.71 23.16 -29.86
CA ILE A 447 -13.88 22.29 -31.04
C ILE A 447 -15.36 21.90 -31.20
N LEU A 448 -16.03 21.56 -30.11
CA LEU A 448 -17.43 21.11 -30.14
C LEU A 448 -18.43 22.27 -30.22
N GLN A 449 -18.12 23.43 -29.65
CA GLN A 449 -18.97 24.64 -29.67
C GLN A 449 -19.05 25.33 -31.03
N ALA A 450 -18.22 24.96 -32.01
CA ALA A 450 -18.42 25.38 -33.40
C ALA A 450 -19.84 25.01 -33.93
N GLY A 451 -20.54 24.10 -33.25
CA GLY A 451 -21.89 23.61 -33.53
C GLY A 451 -23.02 24.60 -33.27
N GLN A 452 -23.40 24.91 -32.02
CA GLN A 452 -24.55 25.79 -31.72
C GLN A 452 -24.77 26.15 -30.25
N ALA A 453 -23.88 25.74 -29.33
CA ALA A 453 -24.11 25.87 -27.89
C ALA A 453 -23.86 27.30 -27.38
N LYS A 454 -24.83 28.20 -27.60
CA LYS A 454 -24.93 29.46 -26.86
C LYS A 454 -25.12 29.15 -25.38
N GLY A 455 -24.11 29.39 -24.53
CA GLY A 455 -24.26 29.34 -23.07
C GLY A 455 -23.10 28.71 -22.28
N VAL A 456 -22.24 27.92 -22.93
CA VAL A 456 -21.07 27.30 -22.26
C VAL A 456 -19.77 28.10 -22.51
N GLY A 457 -19.71 28.87 -23.61
CA GLY A 457 -18.48 29.50 -24.10
C GLY A 457 -17.92 30.69 -23.31
N ASP A 458 -18.73 31.37 -22.48
CA ASP A 458 -18.28 32.57 -21.75
C ASP A 458 -18.00 32.34 -20.27
N ARG A 459 -18.33 31.17 -19.74
CA ARG A 459 -18.11 30.88 -18.31
C ARG A 459 -16.67 30.42 -18.12
N ARG A 460 -15.96 31.05 -17.18
CA ARG A 460 -14.63 30.61 -16.72
C ARG A 460 -14.69 29.29 -15.95
N GLU A 461 -15.88 28.97 -15.42
CA GLU A 461 -16.15 27.79 -14.61
C GLU A 461 -17.26 26.95 -15.24
N LEU A 462 -17.09 25.64 -15.18
CA LEU A 462 -18.01 24.64 -15.70
C LEU A 462 -18.48 23.76 -14.56
N LYS A 463 -19.80 23.67 -14.36
CA LYS A 463 -20.37 22.63 -13.51
C LYS A 463 -20.19 21.28 -14.20
N ALA A 464 -19.80 20.27 -13.43
CA ALA A 464 -19.55 18.94 -13.90
C ALA A 464 -20.12 17.88 -12.94
N TRP A 465 -20.51 16.73 -13.46
CA TRP A 465 -20.83 15.53 -12.69
C TRP A 465 -19.91 14.41 -13.18
N THR A 466 -19.36 13.64 -12.26
CA THR A 466 -18.55 12.46 -12.60
C THR A 466 -19.37 11.20 -12.37
N SER A 467 -19.08 10.16 -13.15
CA SER A 467 -19.39 8.79 -12.72
C SER A 467 -18.54 8.45 -11.48
N HIS A 468 -18.79 7.27 -10.90
CA HIS A 468 -17.73 6.66 -10.10
C HIS A 468 -16.52 6.44 -11.02
N PHE A 469 -15.32 6.51 -10.48
CA PHE A 469 -14.13 6.11 -11.23
C PHE A 469 -13.23 5.23 -10.39
N GLU A 470 -12.47 4.41 -11.08
CA GLU A 470 -11.58 3.43 -10.49
C GLU A 470 -10.19 3.58 -11.11
N SER A 471 -9.18 3.65 -10.25
CA SER A 471 -7.79 3.78 -10.64
C SER A 471 -6.94 2.77 -9.90
N GLU A 472 -6.12 2.04 -10.64
CA GLU A 472 -5.17 1.05 -10.11
C GLU A 472 -3.79 1.71 -9.98
N PHE A 473 -3.28 1.79 -8.76
CA PHE A 473 -1.97 2.35 -8.39
C PHE A 473 -0.99 1.22 -8.16
N GLY A 474 0.02 1.08 -9.03
CA GLY A 474 1.09 0.10 -8.88
C GLY A 474 2.35 0.65 -8.20
N ALA A 475 3.18 -0.25 -7.66
CA ALA A 475 4.41 0.08 -6.93
C ALA A 475 5.43 0.93 -7.72
N ALA A 476 5.39 0.92 -9.05
CA ALA A 476 6.26 1.71 -9.91
C ALA A 476 5.76 3.16 -10.15
N GLY A 477 4.71 3.60 -9.44
CA GLY A 477 4.11 4.92 -9.66
C GLY A 477 3.24 4.99 -10.92
N ARG A 478 2.94 3.86 -11.55
CA ARG A 478 1.97 3.76 -12.66
C ARG A 478 0.55 3.73 -12.09
N VAL A 479 -0.29 4.63 -12.59
CA VAL A 479 -1.70 4.77 -12.29
C VAL A 479 -2.49 4.41 -13.55
N THR A 480 -3.24 3.33 -13.53
CA THR A 480 -4.14 2.95 -14.63
C THR A 480 -5.55 3.36 -14.26
N THR A 481 -6.16 4.24 -15.03
CA THR A 481 -7.51 4.74 -14.79
C THR A 481 -8.48 4.03 -15.71
N LYS A 482 -9.46 3.35 -15.12
CA LYS A 482 -10.62 2.82 -15.82
C LYS A 482 -11.47 3.97 -16.34
N ARG A 483 -12.51 3.64 -17.11
CA ARG A 483 -13.40 4.64 -17.69
C ARG A 483 -13.99 5.55 -16.61
N LEU A 484 -13.72 6.84 -16.74
CA LEU A 484 -14.32 7.93 -15.98
C LEU A 484 -15.18 8.75 -16.95
N ASP A 485 -16.49 8.78 -16.73
CA ASP A 485 -17.41 9.63 -17.50
C ASP A 485 -17.64 10.96 -16.76
N LEU A 486 -17.68 12.06 -17.51
CA LEU A 486 -18.00 13.40 -17.00
C LEU A 486 -19.09 14.04 -17.85
N LEU A 487 -20.07 14.63 -17.20
CA LEU A 487 -21.06 15.47 -17.84
C LEU A 487 -20.79 16.94 -17.51
N LEU A 488 -20.46 17.74 -18.52
CA LEU A 488 -20.14 19.16 -18.39
C LEU A 488 -21.35 20.02 -18.78
N GLY A 489 -21.92 20.78 -17.85
CA GLY A 489 -23.08 21.61 -18.15
C GLY A 489 -23.72 22.24 -16.92
N PRO A 490 -24.69 23.15 -17.07
CA PRO A 490 -25.39 23.72 -15.91
C PRO A 490 -26.32 22.73 -15.22
N ASN A 491 -26.79 21.69 -15.93
CA ASN A 491 -27.81 20.75 -15.50
C ASN A 491 -27.34 19.30 -15.74
N ALA A 492 -27.72 18.39 -14.84
CA ALA A 492 -27.40 16.97 -14.92
C ALA A 492 -27.99 16.25 -16.16
N SER A 493 -29.02 16.80 -16.81
CA SER A 493 -29.62 16.18 -18.01
C SER A 493 -29.19 16.83 -19.33
N LYS A 494 -28.45 17.95 -19.29
CA LYS A 494 -28.10 18.74 -20.47
C LYS A 494 -26.67 19.23 -20.36
N GLY A 495 -25.76 18.45 -20.92
CA GLY A 495 -24.34 18.77 -20.92
C GLY A 495 -23.57 18.07 -22.03
N LEU A 496 -22.32 18.49 -22.18
CA LEU A 496 -21.32 17.82 -22.97
C LEU A 496 -20.84 16.60 -22.18
N HIS A 497 -21.21 15.41 -22.63
CA HIS A 497 -20.73 14.15 -22.08
C HIS A 497 -19.36 13.80 -22.67
N VAL A 498 -18.40 13.52 -21.81
CA VAL A 498 -17.04 13.10 -22.16
C VAL A 498 -16.63 11.92 -21.28
N ALA A 499 -15.68 11.11 -21.74
CA ALA A 499 -15.14 9.99 -20.98
C ALA A 499 -13.61 10.02 -21.07
N MET A 500 -12.91 9.48 -20.07
CA MET A 500 -11.45 9.33 -20.12
C MET A 500 -11.01 8.02 -19.47
N TRP A 501 -10.02 7.36 -20.06
CA TRP A 501 -9.37 6.15 -19.53
C TRP A 501 -7.93 6.07 -20.02
N GLY A 502 -7.11 5.19 -19.42
CA GLY A 502 -5.73 4.95 -19.86
C GLY A 502 -4.78 4.82 -18.68
N TRP A 503 -3.54 5.26 -18.83
CA TRP A 503 -2.56 5.22 -17.75
C TRP A 503 -1.68 6.46 -17.68
N ASN A 504 -1.15 6.70 -16.47
CA ASN A 504 -0.23 7.77 -16.12
C ASN A 504 0.94 7.18 -15.31
N ASP A 505 2.17 7.39 -15.75
CA ASP A 505 3.40 7.06 -15.04
C ASP A 505 3.91 8.31 -14.32
N VAL A 506 3.64 8.37 -13.01
CA VAL A 506 3.97 9.53 -12.18
C VAL A 506 5.47 9.67 -11.99
N ALA A 507 6.21 8.56 -11.95
CA ALA A 507 7.66 8.56 -11.76
C ALA A 507 8.36 9.16 -12.98
N ASN A 508 7.93 8.78 -14.19
CA ASN A 508 8.50 9.29 -15.45
C ASN A 508 7.79 10.53 -15.99
N SER A 509 6.74 11.00 -15.31
CA SER A 509 5.87 12.09 -15.77
C SER A 509 5.36 11.87 -17.21
N GLN A 510 4.99 10.64 -17.55
CA GLN A 510 4.47 10.27 -18.87
C GLN A 510 3.04 9.75 -18.75
N MET A 511 2.18 10.05 -19.71
CA MET A 511 0.83 9.51 -19.75
C MET A 511 0.44 9.08 -21.16
N ASN A 512 -0.48 8.12 -21.21
CA ASN A 512 -1.17 7.69 -22.42
C ASN A 512 -2.63 7.40 -22.06
N MET A 513 -3.46 8.39 -22.32
CA MET A 513 -4.87 8.42 -22.00
C MET A 513 -5.67 8.56 -23.29
N THR A 514 -6.92 8.12 -23.29
CA THR A 514 -7.88 8.36 -24.36
C THR A 514 -9.03 9.18 -23.80
N LEU A 515 -9.33 10.30 -24.45
CA LEU A 515 -10.52 11.11 -24.23
C LEU A 515 -11.60 10.66 -25.23
N GLY A 516 -12.67 10.07 -24.74
CA GLY A 516 -13.84 9.71 -25.52
C GLY A 516 -14.91 10.80 -25.51
N VAL A 517 -15.53 11.08 -26.66
CA VAL A 517 -16.79 11.85 -26.73
C VAL A 517 -17.89 10.92 -27.23
N PRO A 518 -18.78 10.42 -26.34
CA PRO A 518 -19.88 9.54 -26.73
C PRO A 518 -20.86 10.22 -27.70
N ALA A 519 -21.69 9.41 -28.37
CA ALA A 519 -22.72 9.89 -29.29
C ALA A 519 -23.62 10.99 -28.68
N SER A 520 -23.93 10.93 -27.38
CA SER A 520 -24.69 11.98 -26.69
C SER A 520 -23.93 13.31 -26.58
N GLY A 521 -22.62 13.27 -26.32
CA GLY A 521 -21.76 14.46 -26.35
C GLY A 521 -21.57 15.03 -27.76
N LEU A 522 -21.50 14.17 -28.77
CA LEU A 522 -21.44 14.57 -30.19
C LEU A 522 -22.78 15.17 -30.67
N ALA A 523 -23.90 14.63 -30.23
CA ALA A 523 -25.23 15.16 -30.49
C ALA A 523 -25.40 16.56 -29.89
N TRP A 524 -24.85 16.79 -28.69
CA TRP A 524 -24.75 18.13 -28.09
C TRP A 524 -23.95 19.12 -28.96
N ALA A 525 -22.90 18.64 -29.63
CA ALA A 525 -22.13 19.41 -30.60
C ALA A 525 -22.83 19.59 -31.97
N GLY A 526 -24.03 19.02 -32.16
CA GLY A 526 -24.82 19.09 -33.39
C GLY A 526 -24.62 17.93 -34.37
N ILE A 527 -23.86 16.90 -34.00
CA ILE A 527 -23.67 15.68 -34.80
C ILE A 527 -24.68 14.63 -34.34
N GLN A 528 -25.84 14.60 -34.98
CA GLN A 528 -26.96 13.73 -34.62
C GLN A 528 -26.99 12.44 -35.46
N GLY A 529 -27.83 11.48 -35.06
CA GLY A 529 -28.07 10.25 -35.81
C GLY A 529 -26.96 9.19 -35.71
N LEU A 530 -26.01 9.37 -34.79
CA LEU A 530 -25.01 8.35 -34.46
C LEU A 530 -25.62 7.26 -33.57
N PRO A 531 -25.27 5.98 -33.75
CA PRO A 531 -25.64 4.89 -32.84
C PRO A 531 -25.21 5.19 -31.39
N GLU A 532 -25.99 4.76 -30.39
CA GLU A 532 -25.70 5.03 -28.96
C GLU A 532 -24.31 4.55 -28.49
N GLY A 533 -23.78 3.48 -29.10
CA GLY A 533 -22.45 2.95 -28.79
C GLY A 533 -21.29 3.66 -29.49
N THR A 534 -21.55 4.62 -30.37
CA THR A 534 -20.48 5.34 -31.08
C THR A 534 -19.78 6.33 -30.14
N MET A 535 -18.46 6.38 -30.25
CA MET A 535 -17.62 7.27 -29.46
C MET A 535 -16.49 7.81 -30.34
N LEU A 536 -16.14 9.08 -30.16
CA LEU A 536 -14.96 9.72 -30.73
C LEU A 536 -13.75 9.55 -29.79
N PRO A 537 -12.81 8.63 -30.06
CA PRO A 537 -11.58 8.54 -29.29
C PRO A 537 -10.60 9.66 -29.70
N ILE A 538 -9.99 10.30 -28.71
CA ILE A 538 -8.96 11.32 -28.88
C ILE A 538 -7.78 10.94 -27.99
N ASN A 539 -6.63 10.64 -28.59
CA ASN A 539 -5.43 10.26 -27.83
C ASN A 539 -4.84 11.47 -27.10
N VAL A 540 -4.45 11.26 -25.85
CA VAL A 540 -3.87 12.24 -24.92
C VAL A 540 -2.57 11.66 -24.35
N GLY A 541 -1.44 12.12 -24.86
CA GLY A 541 -0.09 11.72 -24.42
C GLY A 541 0.68 12.86 -23.73
N GLY A 542 1.98 12.67 -23.53
CA GLY A 542 2.86 13.69 -22.95
C GLY A 542 2.98 13.57 -21.44
N SER A 543 3.10 14.70 -20.73
CA SER A 543 3.15 14.73 -19.26
C SER A 543 1.88 15.32 -18.69
N SER A 544 1.59 15.06 -17.41
CA SER A 544 0.43 15.65 -16.73
C SER A 544 0.45 17.19 -16.74
N ALA A 545 1.64 17.80 -16.72
CA ALA A 545 1.81 19.25 -16.78
C ALA A 545 1.72 19.82 -18.21
N ASN A 546 2.00 19.00 -19.24
CA ASN A 546 1.95 19.42 -20.65
C ASN A 546 1.29 18.33 -21.52
N PRO A 547 -0.05 18.20 -21.44
CA PRO A 547 -0.79 17.20 -22.21
C PRO A 547 -0.73 17.48 -23.71
N ARG A 548 -0.34 16.47 -24.49
CA ARG A 548 -0.35 16.48 -25.96
C ARG A 548 -1.57 15.72 -26.46
N VAL A 549 -2.49 16.42 -27.12
CA VAL A 549 -3.78 15.86 -27.56
C VAL A 549 -3.85 15.82 -29.08
N ASP A 550 -4.25 14.69 -29.68
CA ASP A 550 -4.40 14.52 -31.13
C ASP A 550 -5.72 15.13 -31.65
N TRP A 551 -5.80 16.46 -31.64
CA TRP A 551 -6.95 17.19 -32.17
C TRP A 551 -7.14 17.03 -33.68
N ALA A 552 -6.06 16.74 -34.42
CA ALA A 552 -6.09 16.58 -35.86
C ALA A 552 -6.74 15.24 -36.26
N GLY A 553 -6.41 14.15 -35.56
CA GLY A 553 -7.11 12.87 -35.66
C GLY A 553 -8.60 13.00 -35.37
N ALA A 554 -8.95 13.64 -34.25
CA ALA A 554 -10.34 13.87 -33.86
C ALA A 554 -11.15 14.63 -34.91
N SER A 555 -10.60 15.72 -35.44
CA SER A 555 -11.27 16.56 -36.46
C SER A 555 -11.53 15.78 -37.76
N ARG A 556 -10.60 14.91 -38.17
CA ARG A 556 -10.77 14.05 -39.36
C ARG A 556 -11.90 13.04 -39.18
N GLN A 557 -12.00 12.42 -38.00
CA GLN A 557 -13.09 11.48 -37.68
C GLN A 557 -14.45 12.17 -37.62
N ILE A 558 -14.53 13.36 -37.00
CA ILE A 558 -15.76 14.17 -37.03
C ILE A 558 -16.18 14.49 -38.47
N GLY A 559 -15.21 14.88 -39.31
CA GLY A 559 -15.46 15.19 -40.73
C GLY A 559 -15.99 13.98 -41.51
N SER A 560 -15.46 12.78 -41.29
CA SER A 560 -15.91 11.57 -41.99
C SER A 560 -17.34 11.18 -41.58
N TRP A 561 -17.70 11.29 -40.30
CA TRP A 561 -19.08 11.04 -39.85
C TRP A 561 -20.07 12.10 -40.33
N ALA A 562 -19.65 13.36 -40.40
CA ALA A 562 -20.47 14.43 -40.97
C ALA A 562 -20.76 14.20 -42.47
N LEU A 563 -19.81 13.60 -43.21
CA LEU A 563 -20.02 13.21 -44.61
C LEU A 563 -20.91 11.96 -44.73
N GLN A 564 -20.72 10.95 -43.87
CA GLN A 564 -21.54 9.73 -43.86
C GLN A 564 -23.01 10.02 -43.49
N SER A 565 -23.26 10.93 -42.55
CA SER A 565 -24.62 11.35 -42.18
C SER A 565 -25.33 12.11 -43.31
N GLN A 566 -24.61 12.81 -44.19
CA GLN A 566 -25.18 13.41 -45.40
C GLN A 566 -25.42 12.40 -46.53
N ALA A 567 -24.62 11.34 -46.56
CA ALA A 567 -24.73 10.30 -47.59
C ALA A 567 -25.83 9.28 -47.30
N ARG A 568 -26.39 9.25 -46.08
CA ARG A 568 -27.61 8.50 -45.80
C ARG A 568 -28.75 9.16 -46.60
N PRO A 569 -29.29 8.50 -47.64
CA PRO A 569 -30.38 9.07 -48.41
C PRO A 569 -31.61 9.02 -47.51
N ASP A 570 -31.91 10.13 -46.85
CA ASP A 570 -33.05 10.23 -45.97
C ASP A 570 -34.36 10.04 -46.74
N GLU A 571 -35.27 9.35 -46.07
CA GLU A 571 -36.67 9.18 -46.45
C GLU A 571 -37.25 10.49 -47.04
N PRO A 572 -37.95 10.41 -48.18
CA PRO A 572 -38.43 11.59 -48.89
C PRO A 572 -39.47 12.35 -48.05
N GLY A 573 -39.02 13.36 -47.29
CA GLY A 573 -39.93 14.22 -46.53
C GLY A 573 -39.34 15.40 -45.75
N GLN A 574 -38.10 15.36 -45.24
CA GLN A 574 -37.73 16.25 -44.11
C GLN A 574 -36.44 17.08 -44.19
N GLN A 575 -35.74 17.21 -45.34
CA GLN A 575 -34.45 17.92 -45.36
C GLN A 575 -34.16 18.75 -46.62
N ARG A 576 -34.13 20.08 -46.47
CA ARG A 576 -33.39 20.97 -47.39
C ARG A 576 -32.59 22.12 -46.73
N SER A 577 -32.70 22.36 -45.41
CA SER A 577 -32.12 23.57 -44.79
C SER A 577 -30.84 23.37 -43.95
N ILE A 578 -30.45 22.13 -43.61
CA ILE A 578 -29.37 21.87 -42.63
C ILE A 578 -27.98 21.71 -43.30
N GLY A 579 -27.90 21.08 -44.47
CA GLY A 579 -26.61 20.68 -45.07
C GLY A 579 -25.66 21.83 -45.45
N SER A 580 -26.18 22.98 -45.90
CA SER A 580 -25.34 24.10 -46.37
C SER A 580 -24.62 24.85 -45.24
N ARG A 581 -25.14 24.81 -44.00
CA ARG A 581 -24.50 25.48 -42.84
C ARG A 581 -23.34 24.67 -42.26
N LEU A 582 -23.38 23.34 -42.35
CA LEU A 582 -22.33 22.47 -41.84
C LEU A 582 -21.07 22.50 -42.73
N MET A 583 -21.22 22.55 -44.06
CA MET A 583 -20.07 22.59 -44.98
C MET A 583 -19.18 23.84 -44.81
N ARG A 584 -19.77 25.04 -44.71
CA ARG A 584 -18.98 26.28 -44.49
C ARG A 584 -18.20 26.24 -43.17
N ARG A 585 -18.68 25.51 -42.17
CA ARG A 585 -18.06 25.44 -40.83
C ARG A 585 -16.98 24.39 -40.73
N GLY A 586 -17.18 23.20 -41.31
CA GLY A 586 -16.14 22.15 -41.33
C GLY A 586 -14.85 22.66 -41.97
N LEU A 587 -14.96 23.39 -43.08
CA LEU A 587 -13.80 24.00 -43.76
C LEU A 587 -13.11 25.07 -42.91
N SER A 588 -13.85 25.87 -42.13
CA SER A 588 -13.28 26.89 -41.25
C SER A 588 -12.50 26.30 -40.08
N VAL A 589 -13.01 25.22 -39.47
CA VAL A 589 -12.35 24.56 -38.32
C VAL A 589 -11.08 23.86 -38.80
N MET A 590 -11.16 23.15 -39.93
CA MET A 590 -10.04 22.44 -40.54
C MET A 590 -8.90 23.39 -40.93
N GLY A 591 -9.22 24.58 -41.46
CA GLY A 591 -8.22 25.61 -41.77
C GLY A 591 -7.50 26.18 -40.55
N LYS A 592 -8.18 26.34 -39.40
CA LYS A 592 -7.55 26.79 -38.14
C LYS A 592 -6.74 25.68 -37.46
N ALA A 593 -7.20 24.43 -37.52
CA ALA A 593 -6.49 23.30 -36.93
C ALA A 593 -5.17 23.03 -37.68
N MET A 594 -5.18 23.13 -39.01
CA MET A 594 -3.97 22.94 -39.83
C MET A 594 -2.93 24.06 -39.67
N SER A 595 -3.33 25.29 -39.31
CA SER A 595 -2.37 26.38 -39.11
C SER A 595 -1.71 26.40 -37.72
N GLN A 596 -2.28 25.69 -36.74
CA GLN A 596 -1.76 25.63 -35.36
C GLN A 596 -1.09 24.30 -34.99
N GLY A 597 -1.25 23.26 -35.81
CA GLY A 597 -0.63 21.95 -35.57
C GLY A 597 0.81 21.88 -36.06
N GLY A 598 1.78 22.03 -35.16
CA GLY A 598 3.16 21.63 -35.41
C GLY A 598 3.22 20.15 -35.81
N ARG A 599 4.08 19.82 -36.79
CA ARG A 599 4.35 18.47 -37.29
C ARG A 599 4.59 17.54 -36.09
N SER A 600 3.63 16.67 -35.79
CA SER A 600 3.78 15.63 -34.76
C SER A 600 4.07 14.32 -35.46
N ASP A 601 5.15 13.64 -35.07
CA ASP A 601 5.49 12.31 -35.54
C ASP A 601 4.44 11.32 -35.01
N SER A 602 3.54 10.90 -35.90
CA SER A 602 2.37 10.07 -35.58
C SER A 602 2.64 8.56 -35.61
N SER A 603 3.90 8.12 -35.68
CA SER A 603 4.26 6.70 -35.89
C SER A 603 4.30 5.84 -34.62
N GLU A 604 4.20 6.40 -33.41
CA GLU A 604 4.27 5.64 -32.15
C GLU A 604 2.90 5.35 -31.48
N LEU A 605 1.77 5.70 -32.11
CA LEU A 605 0.44 5.60 -31.49
C LEU A 605 -0.42 4.40 -31.97
N GLU A 606 0.18 3.40 -32.63
CA GLU A 606 -0.52 2.16 -33.02
C GLU A 606 -0.71 1.22 -31.83
N GLY A 607 -1.67 1.58 -30.97
CA GLY A 607 -2.13 0.79 -29.84
C GLY A 607 -3.50 1.27 -29.39
N ALA A 608 -4.45 1.38 -30.32
CA ALA A 608 -5.83 1.74 -30.01
C ALA A 608 -6.42 0.62 -29.13
N THR A 609 -6.50 0.89 -27.83
CA THR A 609 -7.21 0.03 -26.89
C THR A 609 -8.70 0.13 -27.20
N ASP A 610 -9.36 -1.03 -27.31
CA ASP A 610 -10.81 -1.08 -27.50
C ASP A 610 -11.51 -0.19 -26.47
N ALA A 611 -12.47 0.59 -26.93
CA ALA A 611 -13.26 1.47 -26.08
C ALA A 611 -13.91 0.67 -24.95
N PRO A 612 -13.63 0.96 -23.67
CA PRO A 612 -14.31 0.29 -22.57
C PRO A 612 -15.81 0.57 -22.64
N ALA A 613 -16.61 -0.46 -22.34
CA ALA A 613 -18.07 -0.36 -22.32
C ALA A 613 -18.53 0.83 -21.44
N PRO A 614 -19.61 1.53 -21.81
CA PRO A 614 -20.15 2.61 -20.99
C PRO A 614 -20.60 2.08 -19.63
N LEU A 615 -20.27 2.84 -18.58
CA LEU A 615 -20.83 2.61 -17.26
C LEU A 615 -22.33 2.88 -17.33
N ARG A 616 -23.16 1.92 -16.93
CA ARG A 616 -24.62 2.09 -16.80
C ARG A 616 -25.09 1.46 -15.49
N PRO A 617 -26.05 2.08 -14.77
CA PRO A 617 -26.60 3.42 -15.00
C PRO A 617 -25.59 4.54 -14.65
N LEU A 618 -25.68 5.70 -15.31
CA LEU A 618 -24.89 6.87 -14.93
C LEU A 618 -25.61 7.67 -13.83
N PRO A 619 -24.89 8.37 -12.93
CA PRO A 619 -25.50 9.10 -11.81
C PRO A 619 -26.46 10.25 -12.19
N TRP A 620 -26.56 10.58 -13.47
CA TRP A 620 -27.39 11.64 -14.02
C TRP A 620 -28.47 11.14 -14.99
N ASP A 621 -28.61 9.82 -15.12
CA ASP A 621 -29.69 9.21 -15.90
C ASP A 621 -31.02 9.16 -15.11
N ASP A 622 -31.00 9.45 -13.80
CA ASP A 622 -32.15 9.53 -12.87
C ASP A 622 -32.76 10.95 -12.80
#